data_AF-W7HQE6-F1
#
_entry.id   AF-W7HQE6-F1
#
_cell.length_a   1.000
_cell.length_b   1.000
_cell.length_c   1.000
_cell.angle_alpha   90.00
_cell.angle_beta   90.00
_cell.angle_gamma   90.00
#
_symmetry.space_group_name_H-M   'P 1'
#
loop_
_entity.id
_entity.type
_entity.pdbx_description
1 polymer ?
#
loop_
_entity_poly.entity_id
_entity_poly.type
_entity_poly.pdbx_seq_one_letter_code
_entity_poly.pdbx_strand_id
1 'polypeptide(L)'
;MTSFKLDAYAVLDLQPGVPESDIKMQYRKKSLLIHPDKTRNPQAPDAFDRLKKAQTELMEEKTRTRLDEAIADARMLLLRERKWTVDHPDLQTEAFKRDWREKTKEVLIDNELRKRNQLKAQLAEEGREQRKADAEVEARKRKRDHEQAWEETRDQRISSWRDFQKGKQPSKKKKMKPIG
;
A
#
# COMPACT_ATOMS: atom_id res chain seq x y z
N MET A 1 -24.74 -17.02 -5.99
CA MET A 1 -23.85 -16.51 -4.91
C MET A 1 -22.61 -15.93 -5.55
N THR A 2 -22.34 -14.64 -5.36
CA THR A 2 -21.08 -14.00 -5.75
C THR A 2 -19.97 -14.44 -4.81
N SER A 3 -18.91 -15.08 -5.32
CA SER A 3 -17.73 -15.43 -4.52
C SER A 3 -17.03 -14.16 -4.04
N PHE A 4 -16.37 -14.22 -2.87
CA PHE A 4 -15.59 -13.09 -2.34
C PHE A 4 -14.19 -13.06 -2.98
N LYS A 5 -13.67 -11.86 -3.32
CA LYS A 5 -12.47 -11.73 -4.18
C LYS A 5 -11.16 -12.09 -3.47
N LEU A 6 -11.09 -11.91 -2.15
CA LEU A 6 -9.89 -12.20 -1.37
C LEU A 6 -9.86 -13.66 -0.87
N ASP A 7 -10.92 -14.44 -1.12
CA ASP A 7 -11.00 -15.84 -0.73
C ASP A 7 -10.89 -16.73 -1.98
N ALA A 8 -9.68 -17.21 -2.25
CA ALA A 8 -9.38 -18.06 -3.40
C ALA A 8 -10.08 -19.43 -3.32
N TYR A 9 -10.30 -19.97 -2.11
CA TYR A 9 -11.06 -21.20 -1.90
C TYR A 9 -12.52 -21.02 -2.30
N ALA A 10 -13.16 -19.91 -1.92
CA ALA A 10 -14.53 -19.60 -2.33
C ALA A 10 -14.69 -19.39 -3.84
N VAL A 11 -13.66 -18.89 -4.54
CA VAL A 11 -13.67 -18.78 -6.01
C VAL A 11 -13.65 -20.16 -6.66
N LEU A 12 -12.79 -21.06 -6.17
CA LEU A 12 -12.67 -22.43 -6.65
C LEU A 12 -13.75 -23.37 -6.10
N ASP A 13 -14.59 -22.90 -5.17
CA ASP A 13 -15.61 -23.68 -4.46
C ASP A 13 -14.99 -24.93 -3.82
N LEU A 14 -13.92 -24.68 -3.08
CA LEU A 14 -13.14 -25.66 -2.33
C LEU A 14 -13.17 -25.29 -0.85
N GLN A 15 -12.91 -26.27 0.00
CA GLN A 15 -12.64 -26.04 1.41
C GLN A 15 -11.12 -25.89 1.63
N PRO A 16 -10.68 -25.17 2.66
CA PRO A 16 -9.27 -25.16 3.06
C PRO A 16 -8.78 -26.57 3.41
N GLY A 17 -7.48 -26.82 3.24
CA GLY A 17 -6.84 -28.11 3.54
C GLY A 17 -6.90 -29.18 2.43
N VAL A 18 -7.52 -28.89 1.28
CA VAL A 18 -7.53 -29.82 0.12
C VAL A 18 -6.14 -29.95 -0.54
N PRO A 19 -5.75 -31.11 -1.08
CA PRO A 19 -4.46 -31.25 -1.75
C PRO A 19 -4.39 -30.42 -3.04
N GLU A 20 -3.17 -30.11 -3.50
CA GLU A 20 -2.95 -29.35 -4.75
C GLU A 20 -3.54 -30.03 -5.99
N SER A 21 -3.62 -31.37 -5.99
CA SER A 21 -4.27 -32.14 -7.05
C SER A 21 -5.72 -31.69 -7.27
N ASP A 22 -6.43 -31.43 -6.17
CA ASP A 22 -7.85 -31.09 -6.19
C ASP A 22 -8.05 -29.65 -6.63
N ILE A 23 -7.14 -28.74 -6.24
CA ILE A 23 -7.08 -27.37 -6.72
C ILE A 23 -6.91 -27.34 -8.24
N LYS A 24 -5.94 -28.10 -8.78
CA LYS A 24 -5.71 -28.21 -10.24
C LYS A 24 -6.90 -28.83 -10.96
N MET A 25 -7.51 -29.86 -10.37
CA MET A 25 -8.69 -30.51 -10.95
C MET A 25 -9.89 -29.56 -11.01
N GLN A 26 -10.20 -28.85 -9.93
CA GLN A 26 -11.32 -27.92 -9.90
C GLN A 26 -11.11 -26.71 -10.79
N TYR A 27 -9.88 -26.18 -10.87
CA TYR A 27 -9.56 -25.15 -11.84
C TYR A 27 -9.87 -25.63 -13.27
N ARG A 28 -9.39 -26.80 -13.67
CA ARG A 28 -9.66 -27.36 -15.02
C ARG A 28 -11.15 -27.55 -15.28
N LYS A 29 -11.89 -28.09 -14.31
CA LYS A 29 -13.34 -28.30 -14.44
C LYS A 29 -14.08 -26.97 -14.63
N LYS A 30 -13.78 -25.96 -13.80
CA LYS A 30 -14.44 -24.66 -13.85
C LYS A 30 -14.04 -23.84 -15.07
N SER A 31 -12.76 -23.85 -15.45
CA SER A 31 -12.24 -23.06 -16.56
C SER A 31 -12.84 -23.49 -17.90
N LEU A 32 -13.13 -24.78 -18.07
CA LEU A 32 -13.85 -25.29 -19.25
C LEU A 32 -15.29 -24.78 -19.35
N LEU A 33 -15.97 -24.57 -18.20
CA LEU A 33 -17.35 -24.09 -18.16
C LEU A 33 -17.48 -22.60 -18.47
N ILE A 34 -16.44 -21.81 -18.16
CA ILE A 34 -16.44 -20.35 -18.29
C ILE A 34 -15.40 -19.84 -19.29
N HIS A 35 -14.91 -20.70 -20.19
CA HIS A 35 -13.88 -20.30 -21.14
C HIS A 35 -14.41 -19.19 -22.07
N PRO A 36 -13.67 -18.07 -22.23
CA PRO A 36 -14.14 -16.94 -23.05
C PRO A 36 -14.42 -17.36 -24.50
N ASP A 37 -13.59 -18.21 -25.11
CA ASP A 37 -13.81 -18.68 -26.49
C ASP A 37 -15.01 -19.62 -26.66
N LYS A 38 -15.48 -20.25 -25.58
CA LYS A 38 -16.56 -21.25 -25.65
C LYS A 38 -17.90 -20.71 -25.16
N THR A 39 -17.93 -19.50 -24.62
CA THR A 39 -19.13 -18.92 -24.02
C THR A 39 -19.38 -17.52 -24.58
N ARG A 40 -20.65 -17.18 -24.84
CA ARG A 40 -21.04 -15.85 -25.33
C ARG A 40 -21.24 -14.83 -24.21
N ASN A 41 -20.89 -15.19 -22.98
CA ASN A 41 -21.11 -14.33 -21.83
C ASN A 41 -20.00 -13.26 -21.79
N PRO A 42 -20.34 -11.95 -21.83
CA PRO A 42 -19.33 -10.88 -21.78
C PRO A 42 -18.51 -10.87 -20.48
N GLN A 43 -18.99 -11.50 -19.42
CA GLN A 43 -18.27 -11.62 -18.14
C GLN A 43 -17.32 -12.82 -18.08
N ALA A 44 -17.28 -13.66 -19.12
CA ALA A 44 -16.44 -14.87 -19.13
C ALA A 44 -14.93 -14.58 -19.00
N PRO A 45 -14.35 -13.57 -19.69
CA PRO A 45 -12.94 -13.22 -19.53
C PRO A 45 -12.59 -12.89 -18.06
N ASP A 46 -13.35 -11.98 -17.44
CA ASP A 46 -13.14 -11.56 -16.05
C ASP A 46 -13.28 -12.73 -15.06
N ALA A 47 -14.27 -13.59 -15.29
CA ALA A 47 -14.50 -14.76 -14.45
C ALA A 47 -13.36 -15.79 -14.59
N PHE A 48 -12.85 -16.00 -15.81
CA PHE A 48 -11.73 -16.88 -16.10
C PHE A 48 -10.44 -16.37 -15.45
N ASP A 49 -10.14 -15.08 -15.60
CA ASP A 49 -8.96 -14.46 -14.98
C ASP A 49 -9.00 -14.54 -13.46
N ARG A 50 -10.18 -14.34 -12.88
CA ARG A 50 -10.39 -14.51 -11.44
C ARG A 50 -10.15 -15.95 -10.98
N LEU A 51 -10.62 -16.92 -11.75
CA LEU A 51 -10.42 -18.34 -11.48
C LEU A 51 -8.93 -18.71 -11.57
N LYS A 52 -8.23 -18.20 -12.58
CA LYS A 52 -6.78 -18.38 -12.78
C LYS A 52 -5.98 -17.79 -11.63
N LYS A 53 -6.31 -16.55 -11.23
CA LYS A 53 -5.67 -15.89 -10.08
C LYS A 53 -5.86 -16.70 -8.79
N ALA A 54 -7.07 -17.16 -8.51
CA ALA A 54 -7.35 -18.00 -7.33
C ALA A 54 -6.52 -19.30 -7.34
N GLN A 55 -6.40 -19.96 -8.49
CA GLN A 55 -5.53 -21.13 -8.61
C GLN A 55 -4.07 -20.77 -8.30
N THR A 56 -3.53 -19.71 -8.89
CA THR A 56 -2.15 -19.28 -8.63
C THR A 56 -1.91 -18.98 -7.15
N GLU A 57 -2.82 -18.27 -6.49
CA GLU A 57 -2.71 -17.96 -5.05
C GLU A 57 -2.75 -19.21 -4.16
N LEU A 58 -3.53 -20.24 -4.52
CA LEU A 58 -3.57 -21.50 -3.78
C LEU A 58 -2.41 -22.45 -4.11
N MET A 59 -1.73 -22.25 -5.23
CA MET A 59 -0.55 -23.04 -5.63
C MET A 59 0.74 -22.48 -5.02
N GLU A 60 0.75 -21.22 -4.62
CA GLU A 60 1.88 -20.57 -3.97
C GLU A 60 1.81 -20.75 -2.45
N GLU A 61 2.80 -21.40 -1.86
CA GLU A 61 2.80 -21.80 -0.45
C GLU A 61 2.59 -20.61 0.49
N LYS A 62 3.31 -19.51 0.27
CA LYS A 62 3.25 -18.32 1.13
C LYS A 62 1.86 -17.67 1.15
N THR A 63 1.23 -17.54 -0.01
CA THR A 63 -0.11 -16.93 -0.10
C THR A 63 -1.17 -17.87 0.43
N ARG A 64 -1.03 -19.17 0.17
CA ARG A 64 -1.91 -20.20 0.68
C ARG A 64 -1.88 -20.26 2.21
N THR A 65 -0.71 -20.31 2.82
CA THR A 65 -0.55 -20.33 4.29
C THR A 65 -1.21 -19.12 4.94
N ARG A 66 -1.02 -17.90 4.40
CA ARG A 66 -1.69 -16.70 4.93
C ARG A 66 -3.22 -16.76 4.83
N LEU A 67 -3.74 -17.36 3.76
CA LEU A 67 -5.18 -17.54 3.60
C LEU A 67 -5.71 -18.59 4.58
N ASP A 68 -5.01 -19.71 4.74
CA ASP A 68 -5.34 -20.77 5.69
C ASP A 68 -5.32 -20.24 7.14
N GLU A 69 -4.32 -19.42 7.50
CA GLU A 69 -4.25 -18.71 8.79
C GLU A 69 -5.48 -17.81 9.00
N ALA A 70 -5.84 -16.98 8.02
CA ALA A 70 -6.99 -16.08 8.13
C ALA A 70 -8.32 -16.86 8.29
N ILE A 71 -8.45 -18.00 7.60
CA ILE A 71 -9.62 -18.87 7.70
C ILE A 71 -9.67 -19.57 9.08
N ALA A 72 -8.53 -19.99 9.61
CA ALA A 72 -8.42 -20.56 10.95
C ALA A 72 -8.75 -19.52 12.03
N ASP A 73 -8.25 -18.30 11.91
CA ASP A 73 -8.57 -17.17 12.79
C ASP A 73 -10.07 -16.88 12.80
N ALA A 74 -10.71 -16.85 11.63
CA ALA A 74 -12.15 -16.68 11.51
C ALA A 74 -12.93 -17.78 12.26
N ARG A 75 -12.47 -19.03 12.19
CA ARG A 75 -13.07 -20.15 12.93
C ARG A 75 -12.95 -19.93 14.45
N MET A 76 -11.76 -19.55 14.91
CA MET A 76 -11.50 -19.31 16.34
C MET A 76 -12.29 -18.12 16.89
N LEU A 77 -12.43 -17.05 16.11
CA LEU A 77 -13.24 -15.88 16.48
C LEU A 77 -14.72 -16.27 16.65
N LEU A 78 -15.28 -17.06 15.73
CA LEU A 78 -16.66 -17.54 15.86
C LEU A 78 -16.86 -18.45 17.07
N LEU A 79 -15.93 -19.38 17.30
CA LEU A 79 -15.98 -20.24 18.49
C LEU A 79 -16.01 -19.40 19.77
N ARG A 80 -15.16 -18.37 19.84
CA ARG A 80 -15.12 -17.45 20.99
C ARG A 80 -16.40 -16.63 21.14
N GLU A 81 -16.93 -16.08 20.04
CA GLU A 81 -18.19 -15.31 20.04
C GLU A 81 -19.36 -16.15 20.54
N ARG A 82 -19.41 -17.43 20.16
CA ARG A 82 -20.45 -18.38 20.57
C ARG A 82 -20.18 -19.07 21.91
N LYS A 83 -19.00 -18.87 22.48
CA LYS A 83 -18.51 -19.58 23.67
C LYS A 83 -18.53 -21.11 23.48
N TRP A 84 -18.21 -21.56 22.27
CA TRP A 84 -18.15 -22.97 21.90
C TRP A 84 -16.74 -23.53 22.02
N THR A 85 -16.64 -24.84 22.29
CA THR A 85 -15.40 -25.60 22.20
C THR A 85 -15.21 -26.16 20.79
N VAL A 86 -14.00 -26.68 20.51
CA VAL A 86 -13.65 -27.26 19.20
C VAL A 86 -14.41 -28.54 18.86
N ASP A 87 -15.09 -29.14 19.83
CA ASP A 87 -15.84 -30.40 19.70
C ASP A 87 -17.36 -30.19 19.64
N HIS A 88 -17.82 -28.94 19.53
CA HIS A 88 -19.24 -28.64 19.48
C HIS A 88 -19.91 -29.30 18.25
N PRO A 89 -21.03 -30.04 18.41
CA PRO A 89 -21.64 -30.83 17.33
C PRO A 89 -22.07 -29.98 16.13
N ASP A 90 -22.46 -28.73 16.38
CA ASP A 90 -22.91 -27.83 15.32
C ASP A 90 -21.81 -27.34 14.39
N LEU A 91 -20.54 -27.64 14.67
CA LEU A 91 -19.42 -27.21 13.81
C LEU A 91 -19.46 -27.81 12.41
N GLN A 92 -20.13 -28.94 12.24
CA GLN A 92 -20.30 -29.59 10.93
C GLN A 92 -21.57 -29.15 10.19
N THR A 93 -22.44 -28.36 10.84
CA THR A 93 -23.70 -27.90 10.24
C THR A 93 -23.45 -26.92 9.10
N GLU A 94 -24.35 -26.92 8.12
CA GLU A 94 -24.31 -25.95 7.03
C GLU A 94 -24.49 -24.50 7.52
N ALA A 95 -25.21 -24.32 8.63
CA ALA A 95 -25.34 -23.03 9.30
C ALA A 95 -23.96 -22.54 9.77
N PHE A 96 -23.21 -23.35 10.51
CA PHE A 96 -21.87 -22.97 10.95
C PHE A 96 -20.93 -22.73 9.78
N LYS A 97 -20.95 -23.56 8.72
CA LYS A 97 -20.13 -23.34 7.52
C LYS A 97 -20.45 -22.00 6.84
N ARG A 98 -21.73 -21.61 6.78
CA ARG A 98 -22.14 -20.31 6.26
C ARG A 98 -21.59 -19.17 7.11
N ASP A 99 -21.75 -19.25 8.41
CA ASP A 99 -21.29 -18.22 9.33
C ASP A 99 -19.76 -18.12 9.32
N TRP A 100 -19.07 -19.26 9.22
CA TRP A 100 -17.62 -19.33 9.06
C TRP A 100 -17.15 -18.67 7.78
N ARG A 101 -17.81 -18.95 6.64
CA ARG A 101 -17.52 -18.24 5.38
C ARG A 101 -17.72 -16.74 5.50
N GLU A 102 -18.75 -16.29 6.22
CA GLU A 102 -18.97 -14.85 6.42
C GLU A 102 -17.89 -14.24 7.31
N LYS A 103 -17.54 -14.90 8.41
CA LYS A 103 -16.46 -14.46 9.30
C LYS A 103 -15.11 -14.40 8.60
N THR A 104 -14.82 -15.36 7.72
CA THR A 104 -13.63 -15.37 6.89
C THR A 104 -13.55 -14.11 6.02
N LYS A 105 -14.67 -13.65 5.43
CA LYS A 105 -14.68 -12.40 4.67
C LYS A 105 -14.35 -11.20 5.55
N GLU A 106 -14.95 -11.10 6.75
CA GLU A 106 -14.65 -10.03 7.70
C GLU A 106 -13.15 -9.97 8.02
N VAL A 107 -12.56 -11.11 8.40
CA VAL A 107 -11.13 -11.21 8.73
C VAL A 107 -10.24 -10.82 7.53
N LEU A 108 -10.58 -11.26 6.32
CA LEU A 108 -9.82 -10.92 5.12
C LEU A 108 -9.91 -9.43 4.78
N ILE A 109 -11.09 -8.81 4.95
CA ILE A 109 -11.29 -7.37 4.75
C ILE A 109 -10.45 -6.59 5.76
N ASP A 110 -10.50 -6.97 7.04
CA ASP A 110 -9.77 -6.31 8.11
C ASP A 110 -8.25 -6.42 7.92
N ASN A 111 -7.77 -7.60 7.52
CA ASN A 111 -6.36 -7.84 7.22
C ASN A 111 -5.87 -6.97 6.05
N GLU A 112 -6.65 -6.86 4.97
CA GLU A 112 -6.31 -6.02 3.83
C GLU A 112 -6.36 -4.53 4.19
N LEU A 113 -7.36 -4.10 4.95
CA LEU A 113 -7.45 -2.72 5.45
C LEU A 113 -6.25 -2.37 6.33
N ARG A 114 -5.86 -3.27 7.24
CA ARG A 114 -4.68 -3.10 8.10
C ARG A 114 -3.41 -2.96 7.26
N LYS A 115 -3.21 -3.84 6.28
CA LYS A 115 -2.06 -3.80 5.36
C LYS A 115 -2.00 -2.49 4.56
N ARG A 116 -3.14 -2.05 4.01
CA ARG A 116 -3.24 -0.80 3.25
C ARG A 116 -2.93 0.42 4.12
N ASN A 117 -3.42 0.45 5.36
CA ASN A 117 -3.17 1.54 6.28
C ASN A 117 -1.69 1.58 6.71
N GLN A 118 -1.08 0.43 6.99
CA GLN A 118 0.35 0.34 7.30
C GLN A 118 1.22 0.84 6.15
N LEU A 119 0.94 0.41 4.91
CA LEU A 119 1.70 0.86 3.74
C LEU A 119 1.56 2.38 3.53
N LYS A 120 0.34 2.92 3.68
CA LYS A 120 0.10 4.37 3.59
C LYS A 120 0.86 5.14 4.67
N ALA A 121 0.91 4.63 5.89
CA ALA A 121 1.65 5.24 6.99
C ALA A 121 3.17 5.27 6.71
N GLN A 122 3.73 4.17 6.22
CA GLN A 122 5.15 4.05 5.85
C GLN A 122 5.51 5.04 4.73
N LEU A 123 4.75 5.09 3.65
CA LEU A 123 4.99 6.04 2.55
C LEU A 123 4.92 7.50 3.01
N ALA A 124 3.99 7.80 3.93
CA ALA A 124 3.86 9.14 4.48
C ALA A 124 5.05 9.51 5.40
N GLU A 125 5.65 8.53 6.07
CA GLU A 125 6.84 8.70 6.90
C GLU A 125 8.09 8.90 6.04
N GLU A 126 8.31 8.04 5.05
CA GLU A 126 9.39 8.16 4.07
C GLU A 126 9.32 9.53 3.36
N GLY A 127 8.13 9.96 2.94
CA GLY A 127 7.94 11.29 2.34
C GLY A 127 8.12 12.47 3.30
N ARG A 128 8.02 12.26 4.62
CA ARG A 128 8.41 13.28 5.62
C ARG A 128 9.92 13.32 5.80
N GLU A 129 10.57 12.17 5.84
CA GLU A 129 12.03 12.06 5.97
C GLU A 129 12.75 12.64 4.75
N GLN A 130 12.29 12.30 3.54
CA GLN A 130 12.84 12.86 2.30
C GLN A 130 12.75 14.39 2.28
N ARG A 131 11.59 14.96 2.64
CA ARG A 131 11.42 16.43 2.71
C ARG A 131 12.33 17.08 3.75
N LYS A 132 12.61 16.41 4.86
CA LYS A 132 13.57 16.91 5.86
C LYS A 132 14.99 16.89 5.32
N ALA A 133 15.38 15.79 4.67
CA ALA A 133 16.71 15.64 4.05
C ALA A 133 16.93 16.69 2.95
N ASP A 134 15.96 16.88 2.06
CA ASP A 134 16.02 17.88 1.00
C ASP A 134 16.12 19.30 1.56
N ALA A 135 15.33 19.63 2.59
CA ALA A 135 15.39 20.93 3.27
C ALA A 135 16.73 21.18 3.95
N GLU A 136 17.36 20.16 4.54
CA GLU A 136 18.70 20.26 5.13
C GLU A 136 19.78 20.52 4.07
N VAL A 137 19.71 19.79 2.94
CA VAL A 137 20.62 19.99 1.80
C VAL A 137 20.46 21.41 1.23
N GLU A 138 19.23 21.88 1.04
CA GLU A 138 18.97 23.25 0.59
C GLU A 138 19.45 24.29 1.59
N ALA A 139 19.26 24.07 2.90
CA ALA A 139 19.75 24.98 3.93
C ALA A 139 21.28 25.05 3.93
N ARG A 140 21.95 23.91 3.80
CA ARG A 140 23.42 23.83 3.68
C ARG A 140 23.91 24.54 2.42
N LYS A 141 23.24 24.34 1.28
CA LYS A 141 23.54 25.03 0.03
C LYS A 141 23.35 26.54 0.17
N ARG A 142 22.21 26.99 0.71
CA ARG A 142 21.91 28.40 0.95
C ARG A 142 22.94 29.06 1.87
N LYS A 143 23.38 28.37 2.92
CA LYS A 143 24.43 28.86 3.83
C LYS A 143 25.77 29.00 3.10
N ARG A 144 26.18 27.97 2.35
CA ARG A 144 27.42 27.98 1.55
C ARG A 144 27.40 29.13 0.52
N ASP A 145 26.31 29.28 -0.21
CA ASP A 145 26.16 30.33 -1.23
C ASP A 145 26.19 31.73 -0.59
N HIS A 146 25.59 31.90 0.60
CA HIS A 146 25.66 33.14 1.37
C HIS A 146 27.07 33.45 1.87
N GLU A 147 27.78 32.47 2.44
CA GLU A 147 29.18 32.63 2.88
C GLU A 147 30.11 32.98 1.71
N GLN A 148 29.91 32.34 0.56
CA GLN A 148 30.67 32.65 -0.65
C GLN A 148 30.42 34.09 -1.12
N ALA A 149 29.16 34.51 -1.23
CA ALA A 149 28.82 35.89 -1.60
C ALA A 149 29.33 36.93 -0.57
N TRP A 150 29.35 36.55 0.71
CA TRP A 150 29.90 37.39 1.78
C TRP A 150 31.42 37.56 1.63
N GLU A 151 32.17 36.50 1.30
CA GLU A 151 33.61 36.60 1.06
C GLU A 151 33.93 37.34 -0.25
N GLU A 152 33.19 37.12 -1.34
CA GLU A 152 33.39 37.83 -2.60
C GLU A 152 33.20 39.34 -2.46
N THR A 153 32.29 39.79 -1.59
CA THR A 153 32.07 41.21 -1.31
C THR A 153 33.01 41.80 -0.25
N ARG A 154 33.93 40.99 0.31
CA ARG A 154 34.83 41.39 1.40
C ARG A 154 35.69 42.61 1.05
N ASP A 155 36.38 42.58 -0.08
CA ASP A 155 37.29 43.66 -0.47
C ASP A 155 36.55 44.99 -0.72
N GLN A 156 35.36 44.91 -1.33
CA GLN A 156 34.49 46.07 -1.50
C GLN A 156 34.04 46.66 -0.17
N ARG A 157 33.66 45.81 0.79
CA ARG A 157 33.29 46.27 2.15
C ARG A 157 34.48 46.85 2.90
N ILE A 158 35.65 46.25 2.82
CA ILE A 158 36.88 46.78 3.44
C ILE A 158 37.23 48.13 2.82
N SER A 159 37.14 48.28 1.50
CA SER A 159 37.35 49.57 0.83
C SER A 159 36.34 50.61 1.31
N SER A 160 35.05 50.28 1.32
CA SER A 160 33.99 51.19 1.77
C SER A 160 34.15 51.60 3.23
N TRP A 161 34.60 50.70 4.11
CA TRP A 161 34.86 51.01 5.52
C TRP A 161 36.09 51.92 5.69
N ARG A 162 37.18 51.67 4.96
CA ARG A 162 38.36 52.54 4.95
C ARG A 162 38.03 53.96 4.47
N ASP A 163 37.16 54.08 3.47
CA ASP A 163 36.71 55.38 2.95
C ASP A 163 35.84 56.14 3.97
N PHE A 164 34.97 55.43 4.71
CA PHE A 164 34.17 56.00 5.80
C PHE A 164 35.05 56.53 6.94
N GLN A 165 36.04 55.73 7.38
CA GLN A 165 36.96 56.14 8.46
C GLN A 165 37.82 57.36 8.08
N LYS A 166 38.16 57.51 6.80
CA LYS A 166 38.87 58.67 6.26
C LYS A 166 38.00 59.91 6.07
N GLY A 167 36.71 59.86 6.44
CA GLY A 167 35.80 61.01 6.39
C GLY A 167 35.44 61.47 4.97
N LYS A 168 35.63 60.65 3.93
CA LYS A 168 35.17 60.99 2.57
C LYS A 168 33.64 60.93 2.53
N GLN A 169 33.00 62.10 2.42
CA GLN A 169 31.57 62.20 2.15
C GLN A 169 31.24 61.49 0.83
N PRO A 170 30.18 60.66 0.77
CA PRO A 170 29.76 60.06 -0.49
C PRO A 170 29.37 61.18 -1.45
N SER A 171 29.96 61.19 -2.65
CA SER A 171 29.53 62.11 -3.70
C SER A 171 28.05 61.87 -3.99
N LYS A 172 27.21 62.91 -3.87
CA LYS A 172 25.76 62.84 -4.12
C LYS A 172 25.54 62.17 -5.49
N LYS A 173 25.03 60.93 -5.51
CA LYS A 173 24.50 60.34 -6.74
C LYS A 173 23.35 61.22 -7.22
N LYS A 174 23.54 61.88 -8.37
CA LYS A 174 22.52 62.65 -9.08
C LYS A 174 21.29 61.76 -9.26
N LYS A 175 20.14 62.12 -8.69
CA LYS A 175 18.86 61.45 -8.98
C LYS A 175 18.63 61.52 -10.51
N MET A 176 18.52 60.36 -11.17
CA MET A 176 17.97 60.32 -12.53
C MET A 176 16.51 60.78 -12.44
N LYS A 177 16.14 61.75 -13.28
CA LYS A 177 14.76 62.24 -13.38
C LYS A 177 13.87 61.11 -13.95
N PRO A 178 12.63 60.95 -13.46
CA PRO A 178 11.69 60.04 -14.10
C PRO A 178 11.38 60.56 -15.50
N ILE A 179 11.46 59.67 -16.49
CA ILE A 179 11.01 59.90 -17.86
C ILE A 179 9.48 59.87 -17.82
N GLY A 180 8.87 60.97 -18.24
CA GLY A 180 7.43 61.07 -18.46
C GLY A 180 7.00 60.46 -19.78
#